data_AF-A0A1I2UK20-F1
#
_entry.id   AF-A0A1I2UK20-F1
#
_cell.length_a   1.000
_cell.length_b   1.000
_cell.length_c   1.000
_cell.angle_alpha   90.00
_cell.angle_beta   90.00
_cell.angle_gamma   90.00
#
_symmetry.space_group_name_H-M   'P 1'
#
loop_
_entity.id
_entity.type
_entity.pdbx_description
1 polymer ?
#
loop_
_entity_poly.entity_id
_entity_poly.type
_entity_poly.pdbx_seq_one_letter_code
_entity_poly.pdbx_strand_id
1 'polypeptide(L)' 'MSPCIDVLTQITAASRALQEVASGLLDDHVRGCVTDAARTDPAHAEEKFAELADTLRRALRL' A
#
# COMPACT_ATOMS: atom_id res chain seq x y z
N MET A 1 -22.05 -27.27 7.89
CA MET A 1 -21.33 -26.07 7.43
C MET A 1 -21.12 -26.24 5.93
N SER A 2 -21.53 -25.27 5.12
CA SER A 2 -21.45 -25.41 3.65
C SER A 2 -20.01 -25.20 3.23
N PRO A 3 -19.35 -26.18 2.58
CA PRO A 3 -17.95 -26.05 2.16
C PRO A 3 -17.74 -24.85 1.24
N CYS A 4 -18.77 -24.41 0.49
CA CYS A 4 -18.70 -23.22 -0.33
C CYS A 4 -18.56 -21.92 0.48
N ILE A 5 -19.24 -21.81 1.63
CA ILE A 5 -19.14 -20.63 2.49
C ILE A 5 -17.75 -20.58 3.12
N ASP A 6 -17.22 -21.73 3.55
CA ASP A 6 -15.89 -21.82 4.16
C ASP A 6 -14.79 -21.41 3.16
N VAL A 7 -14.89 -21.83 1.90
CA VAL A 7 -13.97 -21.41 0.83
C VAL A 7 -14.04 -19.89 0.59
N LEU A 8 -15.24 -19.29 0.55
CA LEU A 8 -15.38 -17.84 0.40
C LEU A 8 -14.80 -17.07 1.60
N THR A 9 -14.96 -17.59 2.81
CA THR A 9 -14.33 -17.02 4.01
C THR A 9 -12.81 -17.07 3.93
N GLN A 10 -12.23 -18.19 3.48
CA GLN A 10 -10.77 -18.32 3.31
C GLN A 10 -10.23 -17.37 2.24
N ILE A 11 -10.91 -17.26 1.09
CA ILE A 11 -10.51 -16.32 0.04
C ILE A 11 -10.54 -14.89 0.56
N THR A 12 -11.61 -14.50 1.26
CA THR A 12 -11.74 -13.14 1.80
C THR A 12 -10.66 -12.85 2.85
N ALA A 13 -10.33 -13.83 3.69
CA ALA A 13 -9.25 -13.70 4.67
C ALA A 13 -7.88 -13.53 4.00
N ALA A 14 -7.58 -14.34 2.98
CA ALA A 14 -6.34 -14.23 2.22
C ALA A 14 -6.24 -12.88 1.47
N SER A 15 -7.32 -12.43 0.83
CA SER A 15 -7.36 -11.12 0.17
C SER A 15 -7.06 -9.97 1.14
N ARG A 16 -7.64 -10.01 2.34
CA ARG A 16 -7.36 -9.00 3.38
C ARG A 16 -5.91 -9.04 3.84
N ALA A 17 -5.38 -10.22 4.12
CA ALA A 17 -3.98 -10.37 4.52
C ALA A 17 -3.02 -9.83 3.46
N LEU A 18 -3.26 -10.12 2.18
CA LEU A 18 -2.46 -9.60 1.08
C LEU A 18 -2.57 -8.07 0.96
N GLN A 19 -3.72 -7.49 1.26
CA GLN A 19 -3.93 -6.05 1.21
C GLN A 19 -3.15 -5.32 2.33
N GLU A 20 -3.09 -5.90 3.52
CA GLU A 20 -2.25 -5.38 4.61
C GLU A 20 -0.75 -5.48 4.28
N VAL A 21 -0.31 -6.60 3.71
CA VAL A 21 1.09 -6.77 3.26
C VAL A 21 1.43 -5.74 2.18
N ALA A 22 0.54 -5.54 1.21
CA ALA A 22 0.74 -4.55 0.15
C ALA A 22 0.85 -3.12 0.73
N SER A 23 -0.01 -2.75 1.69
CA SER A 23 0.08 -1.47 2.38
C SER A 23 1.38 -1.32 3.18
N GLY A 24 1.84 -2.36 3.87
CA GLY A 24 3.08 -2.33 4.65
C GLY A 24 4.33 -2.13 3.78
N LEU A 25 4.49 -2.94 2.73
CA LEU A 25 5.62 -2.85 1.79
C LEU A 25 5.71 -1.47 1.14
N LEU A 26 4.55 -0.87 0.93
CA LEU A 26 4.42 0.42 0.31
C LEU A 26 4.76 1.56 1.27
N ASP A 27 4.29 1.54 2.52
CA ASP A 27 4.70 2.52 3.54
C ASP A 27 6.22 2.51 3.71
N ASP A 28 6.82 1.32 3.78
CA ASP A 28 8.27 1.15 3.87
C ASP A 28 9.01 1.75 2.67
N HIS A 29 8.53 1.47 1.45
CA HIS A 29 9.13 2.00 0.22
C HIS A 29 9.00 3.52 0.12
N VAL A 30 7.82 4.06 0.42
CA VAL A 30 7.56 5.50 0.43
C VAL A 30 8.48 6.18 1.44
N ARG A 31 8.55 5.66 2.67
CA ARG A 31 9.35 6.22 3.75
C ARG A 31 10.83 6.22 3.39
N GLY A 32 11.36 5.13 2.84
CA GLY A 32 12.74 5.05 2.37
C GLY A 32 13.04 6.04 1.23
N CYS A 33 12.23 6.01 0.17
CA CYS A 33 12.41 6.85 -1.01
C CYS A 33 12.31 8.35 -0.68
N VAL A 34 11.33 8.75 0.14
CA VAL A 34 11.11 10.16 0.52
C VAL A 34 12.15 10.62 1.53
N THR A 35 12.60 9.76 2.45
CA THR A 35 13.70 10.12 3.36
C THR A 35 15.01 10.37 2.60
N ASP A 36 15.30 9.56 1.59
CA ASP A 36 16.48 9.76 0.75
C ASP A 36 16.32 10.98 -0.20
N ALA A 37 15.12 11.22 -0.75
CA ALA A 37 14.84 12.43 -1.51
C ALA A 37 14.98 13.70 -0.64
N ALA A 38 14.45 13.68 0.59
CA ALA A 38 14.49 14.81 1.53
C ALA A 38 15.91 15.16 1.99
N ARG A 39 16.82 14.19 2.01
CA ARG A 39 18.26 14.44 2.23
C ARG A 39 18.91 15.26 1.13
N THR A 40 18.31 15.27 -0.06
CA THR A 40 18.87 15.92 -1.25
C THR A 40 18.17 17.26 -1.51
N ASP A 41 16.83 17.28 -1.50
CA ASP A 41 15.99 18.47 -1.60
C ASP A 41 14.63 18.23 -0.90
N PRO A 42 14.33 18.94 0.21
CA PRO A 42 13.07 18.79 0.95
C PRO A 42 11.80 19.09 0.13
N ALA A 43 11.85 20.02 -0.83
CA ALA A 43 10.69 20.37 -1.64
C ALA A 43 10.35 19.27 -2.65
N HIS A 44 11.38 18.62 -3.18
CA HIS A 44 11.24 17.49 -4.11
C HIS A 44 10.69 16.23 -3.43
N ALA A 45 11.00 16.05 -2.15
CA ALA A 45 10.53 14.92 -1.35
C ALA A 45 9.02 14.92 -1.14
N GLU A 46 8.43 16.09 -0.84
CA GLU A 46 6.97 16.24 -0.70
C GLU A 46 6.22 16.01 -2.03
N GLU A 47 6.78 16.51 -3.14
CA GLU A 47 6.20 16.29 -4.47
C GLU A 47 6.17 14.80 -4.83
N LYS A 48 7.27 14.08 -4.54
CA LYS A 48 7.35 12.62 -4.73
C LYS A 48 6.44 11.83 -3.81
N PHE A 49 6.26 12.29 -2.57
CA PHE A 49 5.32 11.68 -1.62
C PHE A 49 3.87 11.82 -2.12
N ALA A 50 3.48 13.00 -2.60
CA ALA A 50 2.14 13.27 -3.11
C ALA A 50 1.80 12.46 -4.36
N GLU A 51 2.74 12.33 -5.31
CA GLU A 51 2.59 11.52 -6.53
C GLU A 51 2.37 10.03 -6.21
N LEU A 52 3.15 9.52 -5.26
CA LEU A 52 3.04 8.13 -4.82
C LEU A 52 1.71 7.90 -4.08
N ALA A 53 1.32 8.80 -3.17
CA ALA A 53 0.04 8.73 -2.46
C ALA A 53 -1.18 8.76 -3.40
N ASP A 54 -1.14 9.54 -4.48
CA ASP A 54 -2.22 9.55 -5.49
C ASP A 54 -2.31 8.23 -6.26
N THR A 55 -1.16 7.69 -6.67
CA THR A 55 -1.07 6.40 -7.38
C THR A 55 -1.68 5.27 -6.54
N LEU A 56 -1.50 5.32 -5.22
CA LEU A 56 -1.99 4.32 -4.29
C LEU A 56 -3.48 4.39 -4.03
N ARG A 57 -4.04 5.60 -3.89
CA ARG A 57 -5.50 5.77 -3.82
C ARG A 57 -6.17 5.16 -5.04
N ARG A 58 -5.61 5.38 -6.23
CA ARG A 58 -6.12 4.81 -7.49
C ARG A 58 -5.99 3.29 -7.56
N ALA A 59 -4.85 2.74 -7.16
CA ALA A 59 -4.60 1.29 -7.22
C ALA A 59 -5.49 0.50 -6.25
N LEU A 60 -5.73 1.05 -5.06
CA LEU A 60 -6.55 0.41 -4.02
C LEU A 60 -8.05 0.70 -4.13
N ARG A 61 -8.45 1.57 -5.09
CA ARG A 61 -9.84 2.06 -5.23
C ARG A 61 -10.42 2.57 -3.91
N LEU A 62 -9.63 3.36 -3.17
CA LEU A 62 -10.10 4.15 -2.02
C LEU A 62 -10.80 5.42 -2.49
#